data_AF-A0AB38S737-F1
#
_entry.id   AF-A0AB38S737-F1
#
_cell.length_a   1.000
_cell.length_b   1.000
_cell.length_c   1.000
_cell.angle_alpha   90.00
_cell.angle_beta   90.00
_cell.angle_gamma   90.00
#
_symmetry.space_group_name_H-M   'P 1'
#
loop_
_entity.id
_entity.type
_entity.pdbx_description
1 polymer ?
#
loop_
_entity_poly.entity_id
_entity_poly.type
_entity_poly.pdbx_seq_one_letter_code
_entity_poly.pdbx_strand_id
1 'polypeptide(L)'
;MDTLIVALPMARHPGRRADQRLETVQANAKLTIDHAIATLEQNHRQIRATIQKDCDASARAKLETGLNLIEQDLKLAKLKSLESDSKCLQTRKSPLG
;
A
#
# COMPACT_ATOMS: atom_id res chain seq x y z
N MET A 1 -10.23 -29.05 -54.50
CA MET A 1 -11.13 -28.69 -53.39
C MET A 1 -10.23 -28.26 -52.25
N ASP A 2 -9.72 -27.04 -52.34
CA ASP A 2 -8.70 -26.50 -51.44
C ASP A 2 -9.38 -25.80 -50.27
N THR A 3 -9.34 -26.42 -49.10
CA THR A 3 -9.87 -25.84 -47.87
C THR A 3 -8.88 -24.81 -47.35
N LEU A 4 -9.08 -23.54 -47.74
CA LEU A 4 -8.45 -22.38 -47.11
C LEU A 4 -8.88 -22.31 -45.64
N ILE A 5 -8.00 -22.74 -44.73
CA ILE A 5 -8.15 -22.47 -43.30
C ILE A 5 -7.89 -20.97 -43.10
N VAL A 6 -8.96 -20.19 -43.08
CA VAL A 6 -8.92 -18.79 -42.63
C VAL A 6 -8.60 -18.80 -41.14
N ALA A 7 -7.36 -18.45 -40.80
CA ALA A 7 -6.97 -18.18 -39.44
C ALA A 7 -7.81 -17.00 -38.90
N LEU A 8 -8.74 -17.29 -37.99
CA LEU A 8 -9.48 -16.24 -37.28
C LEU A 8 -8.48 -15.36 -36.51
N PRO A 9 -8.61 -14.02 -36.58
CA PRO A 9 -7.77 -13.14 -35.79
C PRO A 9 -8.06 -13.37 -34.31
N MET A 10 -7.00 -13.67 -33.54
CA MET A 10 -7.05 -13.76 -32.08
C MET A 10 -7.85 -12.59 -31.52
N ALA A 11 -9.02 -12.88 -30.93
CA ALA A 11 -9.82 -11.92 -30.22
C ALA A 11 -8.95 -11.30 -29.11
N ARG A 12 -8.45 -10.07 -29.34
CA ARG A 12 -7.77 -9.29 -28.32
C ARG A 12 -8.80 -8.98 -27.24
N HIS A 13 -8.87 -9.81 -26.19
CA HIS A 13 -9.77 -9.61 -25.06
C HIS A 13 -9.51 -8.23 -24.42
N PRO A 14 -10.40 -7.24 -24.59
CA PRO A 14 -10.20 -5.92 -24.01
C PRO A 14 -10.23 -5.96 -22.47
N GLY A 15 -10.94 -6.93 -21.89
CA GLY A 15 -10.95 -7.20 -20.45
C GLY A 15 -9.56 -7.49 -19.89
N ARG A 16 -8.79 -8.38 -20.54
CA ARG A 16 -7.43 -8.75 -20.07
C ARG A 16 -6.47 -7.56 -19.97
N ARG A 17 -6.57 -6.59 -20.89
CA ARG A 17 -5.74 -5.36 -20.82
C ARG A 17 -6.22 -4.40 -19.73
N ALA A 18 -7.52 -4.30 -19.50
CA ALA A 18 -8.06 -3.48 -18.42
C ALA A 18 -7.66 -4.06 -17.04
N ASP A 19 -7.75 -5.37 -16.89
CA ASP A 19 -7.37 -6.10 -15.68
C ASP A 19 -5.88 -5.91 -15.36
N GLN A 20 -5.00 -6.06 -16.37
CA GLN A 20 -3.55 -5.89 -16.19
C GLN A 20 -3.15 -4.43 -15.85
N ARG A 21 -3.87 -3.45 -16.41
CA ARG A 21 -3.67 -2.03 -16.05
C ARG A 21 -4.10 -1.76 -14.62
N LEU A 22 -5.23 -2.32 -14.19
CA LEU A 22 -5.71 -2.20 -12.82
C LEU A 22 -4.72 -2.82 -11.83
N GLU A 23 -4.21 -4.02 -12.10
CA GLU A 23 -3.18 -4.67 -11.29
C GLU A 23 -1.91 -3.80 -11.16
N THR A 24 -1.46 -3.20 -12.26
CA THR A 24 -0.28 -2.32 -12.27
C THR A 24 -0.52 -1.07 -11.43
N VAL A 25 -1.69 -0.43 -11.57
CA VAL A 25 -2.05 0.75 -10.77
C VAL A 25 -2.13 0.38 -9.28
N GLN A 26 -2.71 -0.77 -8.94
CA GLN A 26 -2.80 -1.23 -7.56
C GLN A 26 -1.41 -1.52 -6.96
N ALA A 27 -0.52 -2.16 -7.71
CA ALA A 27 0.86 -2.41 -7.27
C ALA A 27 1.64 -1.10 -7.04
N ASN A 28 1.50 -0.12 -7.95
CA ASN A 28 2.14 1.18 -7.81
C ASN A 28 1.59 1.98 -6.63
N ALA A 29 0.26 1.95 -6.42
CA ALA A 29 -0.38 2.58 -5.27
C ALA A 29 0.13 1.97 -3.96
N LYS A 30 0.26 0.63 -3.91
CA LYS A 30 0.84 -0.06 -2.75
C LYS A 30 2.27 0.40 -2.46
N LEU A 31 3.16 0.37 -3.45
CA LEU A 31 4.54 0.82 -3.28
C LEU A 31 4.61 2.27 -2.77
N THR A 32 3.72 3.12 -3.26
CA THR A 32 3.62 4.52 -2.82
C THR A 32 3.19 4.62 -1.36
N ILE A 33 2.20 3.84 -0.95
CA ILE A 33 1.71 3.79 0.45
C ILE A 33 2.81 3.27 1.37
N ASP A 34 3.47 2.16 1.00
CA ASP A 34 4.54 1.57 1.81
C ASP A 34 5.72 2.54 1.95
N HIS A 35 6.11 3.22 0.88
CA HIS A 35 7.14 4.26 0.91
C HIS A 35 6.74 5.45 1.81
N ALA A 36 5.49 5.89 1.75
CA ALA A 36 4.98 6.96 2.60
C ALA A 36 5.01 6.57 4.08
N ILE A 37 4.60 5.35 4.42
CA ILE A 37 4.68 4.80 5.78
C ILE A 37 6.12 4.80 6.27
N ALA A 38 7.07 4.29 5.47
CA ALA A 38 8.49 4.25 5.85
C ALA A 38 9.06 5.66 6.11
N THR A 39 8.68 6.63 5.28
CA THR A 39 9.09 8.04 5.44
C THR A 39 8.55 8.62 6.74
N LEU A 40 7.27 8.36 7.06
CA LEU A 40 6.66 8.82 8.30
C LEU A 40 7.30 8.19 9.54
N GLU A 41 7.66 6.90 9.49
CA GLU A 41 8.40 6.23 10.57
C GLU A 41 9.77 6.85 10.80
N GLN A 42 10.48 7.19 9.73
CA GLN A 42 11.78 7.87 9.83
C GLN A 42 11.63 9.26 10.47
N ASN A 43 10.65 10.04 10.01
CA ASN A 43 10.38 11.36 10.57
C ASN A 43 10.01 11.28 12.05
N HIS A 44 9.18 10.31 12.43
CA HIS A 44 8.82 10.06 13.83
C HIS A 44 10.04 9.81 14.72
N ARG A 45 10.97 8.96 14.27
CA ARG A 45 12.24 8.70 14.98
C ARG A 45 13.10 9.95 15.11
N GLN A 46 13.22 10.74 14.05
CA GLN A 46 14.01 11.98 14.06
C GLN A 46 13.43 13.04 15.00
N ILE A 47 12.10 13.21 15.00
CA ILE A 47 11.40 14.14 15.89
C ILE A 47 11.56 13.68 17.34
N ARG A 48 11.42 12.38 17.64
CA ARG A 48 11.63 11.83 18.99
C ARG A 48 13.04 12.08 19.49
N ALA A 49 14.05 11.86 18.66
CA ALA A 49 15.44 12.16 19.00
C ALA A 49 15.70 13.65 19.24
N THR A 50 14.93 14.53 18.60
CA THR A 50 15.03 15.99 18.79
C THR A 50 14.38 16.42 20.10
N ILE A 51 13.19 15.90 20.41
CA ILE A 51 12.46 16.18 21.66
C ILE A 51 13.24 15.74 22.89
N GLN A 52 13.98 14.63 22.80
CA GLN A 52 14.85 14.18 23.89
C GLN A 52 15.97 15.17 24.24
N LYS A 53 16.33 16.07 23.32
CA LYS A 53 17.34 17.12 23.56
C LYS A 53 16.74 18.38 24.20
N ASP A 54 15.41 18.47 24.31
CA ASP A 54 14.76 19.60 24.96
C ASP A 54 14.99 19.55 26.47
N CYS A 55 15.41 20.67 27.04
CA CYS A 55 15.69 20.80 28.47
C CYS A 55 14.42 21.08 29.30
N ASP A 56 13.35 21.58 28.67
CA ASP A 56 12.07 21.79 29.34
C ASP A 56 11.31 20.46 29.44
N ALA A 57 11.23 19.92 30.65
CA ALA A 57 10.54 18.66 30.92
C ALA A 57 9.03 18.71 30.63
N SER A 58 8.38 19.85 30.80
CA SER A 58 6.94 20.02 30.55
C SER A 58 6.67 20.08 29.04
N ALA A 59 7.47 20.84 28.30
CA ALA A 59 7.39 20.88 26.84
C ALA A 59 7.69 19.51 26.24
N ARG A 60 8.74 18.83 26.72
CA ARG A 60 9.10 17.47 26.31
C ARG A 60 7.95 16.49 26.51
N ALA A 61 7.30 16.46 27.67
CA ALA A 61 6.20 15.55 27.95
C ALA A 61 4.99 15.77 27.00
N LYS A 62 4.67 17.03 26.69
CA LYS A 62 3.60 17.37 25.72
C LYS A 62 3.94 16.89 24.32
N LEU A 63 5.18 17.10 23.88
CA LEU A 63 5.64 16.69 22.56
C LEU A 63 5.73 15.16 22.42
N GLU A 64 6.16 14.46 23.48
CA GLU A 64 6.14 12.99 23.55
C GLU A 64 4.71 12.44 23.46
N THR A 65 3.76 13.06 24.15
CA THR A 65 2.35 12.67 24.07
C THR A 65 1.82 12.78 22.65
N GLY A 66 2.09 13.89 21.95
CA GLY A 66 1.71 14.06 20.54
C GLY A 66 2.37 13.04 19.62
N LEU A 67 3.66 12.74 19.82
CA LEU A 67 4.36 11.70 19.06
C LEU A 67 3.79 10.31 19.27
N ASN A 68 3.31 9.99 20.48
CA ASN A 68 2.71 8.69 20.76
C ASN A 68 1.37 8.51 20.03
N LEU A 69 0.59 9.58 19.85
CA LEU A 69 -0.62 9.55 19.02
C LEU A 69 -0.28 9.29 17.56
N ILE A 70 0.73 9.99 17.02
CA ILE A 70 1.23 9.75 15.65
C ILE A 70 1.69 8.29 15.48
N GLU A 71 2.34 7.71 16.50
CA GLU A 71 2.76 6.31 16.46
C GLU A 71 1.56 5.34 16.37
N GLN A 72 0.45 5.64 17.07
CA GLN A 72 -0.77 4.85 17.01
C GLN A 72 -1.42 4.94 15.63
N ASP A 73 -1.53 6.14 15.06
CA ASP A 73 -2.07 6.34 13.71
C ASP A 73 -1.25 5.61 12.65
N LEU A 74 0.08 5.62 12.80
CA LEU A 74 0.98 4.90 11.90
C LEU A 74 0.81 3.38 12.01
N LYS A 75 0.62 2.84 13.23
CA LYS A 75 0.28 1.42 13.43
C LYS A 75 -1.03 1.06 12.75
N LEU A 76 -2.06 1.90 12.85
CA LEU A 76 -3.33 1.70 12.16
C LEU A 76 -3.19 1.73 10.63
N ALA A 77 -2.39 2.67 10.09
CA ALA A 77 -2.12 2.75 8.66
C ALA A 77 -1.44 1.47 8.14
N LYS A 78 -0.47 0.93 8.90
CA LYS A 78 0.20 -0.35 8.57
C LYS A 78 -0.78 -1.52 8.57
N LEU A 79 -1.64 -1.61 9.59
CA LEU A 79 -2.65 -2.68 9.65
C LEU A 79 -3.61 -2.62 8.46
N LYS A 80 -4.06 -1.43 8.04
CA LYS A 80 -4.90 -1.25 6.86
C LYS A 80 -4.19 -1.62 5.55
N SER A 81 -2.90 -1.32 5.43
CA SER A 81 -2.07 -1.75 4.29
C SER A 81 -2.02 -3.29 4.21
N LEU A 82 -1.77 -3.96 5.34
CA LEU A 82 -1.72 -5.42 5.45
C LEU A 82 -3.08 -6.10 5.23
N GLU A 83 -4.18 -5.48 5.68
CA GLU A 83 -5.54 -5.98 5.43
C GLU A 83 -5.89 -5.92 3.94
N SER A 84 -5.43 -4.88 3.25
CA SER A 84 -5.57 -4.73 1.79
C SER A 84 -4.82 -5.84 1.04
N ASP A 85 -3.67 -6.27 1.56
CA ASP A 85 -2.93 -7.43 1.04
C ASP A 85 -3.71 -8.74 1.20
N SER A 86 -4.38 -8.92 2.34
CA SER A 86 -5.19 -10.12 2.62
C SER A 86 -6.44 -10.20 1.75
N LYS A 87 -7.13 -9.07 1.51
CA LYS A 87 -8.31 -9.02 0.62
C LYS A 87 -7.93 -9.29 -0.84
N CYS A 88 -6.79 -8.76 -1.31
CA CYS A 88 -6.28 -9.01 -2.66
C CYS A 88 -5.90 -10.50 -2.89
N LEU A 89 -5.44 -11.19 -1.84
CA LEU A 89 -5.14 -12.62 -1.88
C LEU A 89 -6.39 -13.50 -1.77
N GLN A 90 -7.45 -13.05 -1.09
CA GLN A 90 -8.72 -13.78 -0.99
C GLN A 90 -9.54 -13.74 -2.29
N THR A 91 -9.60 -12.60 -2.99
CA THR A 91 -10.25 -12.52 -4.31
C THR A 91 -9.54 -13.37 -5.38
N ARG A 92 -8.27 -13.73 -5.18
CA ARG A 92 -7.52 -14.67 -6.03
C ARG A 92 -7.77 -16.15 -5.72
N LYS A 93 -8.45 -16.49 -4.62
CA LYS A 93 -8.73 -17.88 -4.18
C LYS A 93 -10.16 -18.37 -4.42
N SER A 94 -11.03 -17.58 -5.05
CA SER A 94 -12.31 -18.08 -5.53
C SER A 94 -12.25 -18.37 -7.03
N PRO A 95 -11.85 -19.59 -7.46
CA PRO A 95 -12.33 -20.10 -8.72
C PRO A 95 -13.81 -20.49 -8.55
N LEU A 96 -14.58 -20.19 -9.59
CA LEU A 96 -15.92 -20.71 -9.84
C LEU A 96 -15.98 -22.24 -9.59
N GLY A 97 -17.07 -22.71 -8.98
CA GLY A 97 -17.48 -24.12 -8.99
C GLY A 97 -17.49 -24.78 -7.63
#